data_AF-A0A7W9AKI5-F1
#
_entry.id   AF-A0A7W9AKI5-F1
#
_cell.length_a   1.000
_cell.length_b   1.000
_cell.length_c   1.000
_cell.angle_alpha   90.00
_cell.angle_beta   90.00
_cell.angle_gamma   90.00
#
_symmetry.space_group_name_H-M   'P 1'
#
loop_
_entity.id
_entity.type
_entity.pdbx_description
1 polymer ?
#
loop_
_entity_poly.entity_id
_entity_poly.type
_entity_poly.pdbx_seq_one_letter_code
_entity_poly.pdbx_strand_id
1 'polypeptide(L)'
;MTDHTPRLFTSDAAIRHVGEGLILQTLPKAEWTHEAHLGACAFIVRERPDIAPECEMRDIISRYNASVGGVNDDMQGYHETITRASSSR
;
A
#
# COMPACT_ATOMS: atom_id res chain seq x y z
N MET A 1 23.25 -8.22 7.94
CA MET A 1 21.95 -8.64 7.37
C MET A 1 20.90 -8.32 8.41
N THR A 2 20.11 -7.28 8.20
CA THR A 2 19.04 -6.94 9.13
C THR A 2 17.96 -8.01 9.03
N ASP A 3 17.67 -8.65 10.16
CA ASP A 3 16.58 -9.61 10.28
C ASP A 3 15.26 -8.84 10.10
N HIS A 4 14.71 -8.86 8.89
CA HIS A 4 13.41 -8.25 8.59
C HIS A 4 12.37 -9.36 8.59
N THR A 5 11.86 -9.68 9.78
CA THR A 5 10.75 -10.61 9.89
C THR A 5 9.49 -9.94 9.34
N PRO A 6 8.86 -10.51 8.29
CA PRO A 6 7.66 -9.92 7.70
C PRO A 6 6.51 -9.89 8.70
N ARG A 7 5.80 -8.76 8.78
CA ARG A 7 4.58 -8.61 9.58
C ARG A 7 3.39 -9.19 8.82
N LEU A 8 2.97 -10.39 9.21
CA LEU A 8 1.84 -11.06 8.59
C LEU A 8 0.50 -10.47 9.04
N PHE A 9 -0.45 -10.34 8.11
CA PHE A 9 -1.84 -10.08 8.46
C PHE A 9 -2.48 -11.33 9.04
N THR A 10 -3.23 -11.16 10.13
CA THR A 10 -3.92 -12.26 10.82
C THR A 10 -5.35 -12.45 10.33
N SER A 11 -5.89 -11.54 9.51
CA SER A 11 -7.25 -11.61 8.97
C SER A 11 -7.49 -10.72 7.76
N ASP A 12 -8.52 -11.05 6.96
CA ASP A 12 -9.04 -10.19 5.88
C ASP A 12 -9.51 -8.83 6.39
N ALA A 13 -10.02 -8.75 7.63
CA ALA A 13 -10.43 -7.49 8.23
C ALA A 13 -9.26 -6.52 8.44
N ALA A 14 -8.08 -7.03 8.79
CA ALA A 14 -6.87 -6.21 8.91
C ALA A 14 -6.41 -5.67 7.54
N ILE A 15 -6.57 -6.46 6.48
CA ILE A 15 -6.29 -6.04 5.10
C ILE A 15 -7.27 -4.94 4.65
N ARG A 16 -8.57 -5.11 4.95
CA ARG A 16 -9.60 -4.10 4.66
C ARG A 16 -9.35 -2.79 5.41
N HIS A 17 -9.03 -2.85 6.70
CA HIS A 17 -8.68 -1.67 7.51
C HIS A 17 -7.56 -0.84 6.87
N VAL A 18 -6.48 -1.51 6.44
CA VAL A 18 -5.36 -0.84 5.77
C VAL A 18 -5.78 -0.25 4.43
N GLY A 19 -6.52 -1.00 3.61
CA GLY A 19 -6.96 -0.56 2.30
C GLY A 19 -7.93 0.62 2.33
N GLU A 20 -8.94 0.57 3.19
CA GLU A 20 -9.87 1.68 3.42
C GLU A 20 -9.16 2.89 4.01
N GLY A 21 -8.30 2.67 5.01
CA GLY A 21 -7.52 3.73 5.64
C GLY A 21 -6.56 4.43 4.67
N LEU A 22 -6.00 3.72 3.69
CA LEU A 22 -5.20 4.30 2.62
C LEU A 22 -6.04 5.23 1.74
N ILE A 23 -7.18 4.73 1.23
CA ILE A 23 -8.04 5.47 0.29
C ILE A 23 -8.63 6.71 0.97
N LEU A 24 -9.05 6.58 2.23
CA LEU A 24 -9.65 7.67 3.01
C LEU A 24 -8.62 8.58 3.67
N GLN A 25 -7.33 8.27 3.59
CA GLN A 25 -6.25 9.02 4.23
C GLN A 25 -6.38 9.09 5.76
N THR A 26 -6.89 8.03 6.37
CA THR A 26 -7.10 7.91 7.81
C THR A 26 -6.18 6.90 8.47
N LEU A 27 -5.41 6.12 7.70
CA LEU A 27 -4.47 5.15 8.26
C LEU A 27 -3.36 5.88 9.04
N PRO A 28 -3.04 5.46 10.28
CA PRO A 28 -1.92 6.03 11.02
C PRO A 28 -0.60 5.74 10.32
N LYS A 29 0.32 6.72 10.28
CA LYS A 29 1.66 6.56 9.67
C LYS A 29 2.44 5.36 10.23
N ALA A 30 2.27 5.04 11.52
CA ALA A 30 2.93 3.90 12.16
C ALA A 30 2.46 2.53 11.62
N GLU A 31 1.26 2.48 11.04
CA GLU A 31 0.68 1.29 10.41
C GLU A 31 1.02 1.22 8.91
N TRP A 32 1.58 2.29 8.32
CA TRP A 32 2.02 2.30 6.93
C TRP A 32 3.39 1.64 6.75
N THR A 33 3.39 0.31 6.78
CA THR A 33 4.58 -0.53 6.57
C THR A 33 4.65 -1.08 5.15
N HIS A 34 5.71 -1.84 4.85
CA HIS A 34 5.85 -2.52 3.57
C HIS A 34 4.72 -3.54 3.32
N GLU A 35 4.34 -4.29 4.34
CA GLU A 35 3.24 -5.25 4.28
C GLU A 35 1.90 -4.53 4.14
N ALA A 36 1.75 -3.33 4.73
CA ALA A 36 0.58 -2.49 4.52
C ALA A 36 0.38 -2.08 3.05
N HIS A 37 1.47 -1.83 2.30
CA HIS A 37 1.37 -1.60 0.86
C HIS A 37 0.78 -2.82 0.13
N LEU A 38 1.30 -4.01 0.42
CA LEU A 38 0.82 -5.26 -0.19
C LEU A 38 -0.64 -5.55 0.18
N GLY A 39 -1.00 -5.35 1.45
CA GLY A 39 -2.38 -5.48 1.93
C GLY A 39 -3.33 -4.51 1.23
N ALA A 40 -2.96 -3.23 1.11
CA ALA A 40 -3.75 -2.24 0.41
C ALA A 40 -3.94 -2.59 -1.08
N CYS A 41 -2.88 -3.01 -1.77
CA CYS A 41 -2.98 -3.47 -3.15
C CYS A 41 -3.93 -4.66 -3.31
N ALA A 42 -3.80 -5.67 -2.43
CA ALA A 42 -4.68 -6.84 -2.44
C ALA A 42 -6.15 -6.46 -2.17
N PHE A 43 -6.39 -5.55 -1.22
CA PHE A 43 -7.73 -5.02 -0.95
C PHE A 43 -8.33 -4.34 -2.19
N ILE A 44 -7.58 -3.43 -2.83
CA ILE A 44 -8.06 -2.65 -3.97
C ILE A 44 -8.42 -3.59 -5.13
N VAL A 45 -7.52 -4.51 -5.50
CA VAL A 45 -7.77 -5.48 -6.59
C VAL A 45 -9.00 -6.35 -6.32
N ARG A 46 -9.25 -6.72 -5.05
CA ARG A 46 -10.33 -7.64 -4.68
C ARG A 46 -11.68 -6.96 -4.46
N GLU A 47 -11.69 -5.79 -3.83
CA GLU A 47 -12.91 -5.17 -3.30
C GLU A 47 -13.24 -3.80 -3.91
N ARG A 48 -12.33 -3.20 -4.71
CA ARG A 48 -12.54 -1.90 -5.35
C ARG A 48 -12.40 -2.00 -6.87
N PRO A 49 -13.38 -2.63 -7.57
CA PRO A 49 -13.37 -2.74 -9.03
C PRO A 49 -13.54 -1.38 -9.73
N ASP A 50 -13.92 -0.34 -8.98
CA ASP A 50 -14.01 1.04 -9.43
C ASP A 50 -12.65 1.77 -9.49
N ILE A 51 -11.59 1.16 -8.95
CA ILE A 51 -10.23 1.69 -9.00
C ILE A 51 -9.42 0.82 -9.96
N ALA A 52 -8.73 1.44 -10.93
CA ALA A 52 -7.77 0.80 -11.82
C ALA A 52 -6.36 0.85 -11.18
N PRO A 53 -5.88 -0.23 -10.53
CA PRO A 53 -4.66 -0.18 -9.72
C PRO A 53 -3.42 0.17 -10.56
N GLU A 54 -3.37 -0.26 -11.81
CA GLU A 54 -2.27 0.01 -12.75
C GLU A 54 -2.08 1.50 -13.07
N CYS A 55 -3.15 2.30 -12.97
CA CYS A 55 -3.15 3.72 -13.29
C CYS A 55 -3.20 4.58 -12.02
N GLU A 56 -3.98 4.17 -11.03
CA GLU A 56 -4.38 5.04 -9.92
C GLU A 56 -3.57 4.81 -8.64
N MET A 57 -2.91 3.65 -8.50
CA MET A 57 -2.22 3.30 -7.26
C MET A 57 -1.11 4.30 -6.89
N ARG A 58 -0.38 4.80 -7.90
CA ARG A 58 0.67 5.81 -7.68
C ARG A 58 0.08 7.07 -7.05
N ASP A 59 -1.02 7.55 -7.60
CA ASP A 59 -1.67 8.78 -7.13
C ASP A 59 -2.31 8.59 -5.75
N ILE A 60 -2.94 7.44 -5.50
CA ILE A 60 -3.53 7.10 -4.21
C ILE A 60 -2.45 7.11 -3.12
N ILE A 61 -1.34 6.40 -3.33
CA ILE A 61 -0.23 6.35 -2.37
C ILE A 61 0.42 7.73 -2.20
N SER A 62 0.62 8.47 -3.29
CA SER A 62 1.25 9.80 -3.24
C SER A 62 0.41 10.79 -2.43
N ARG A 63 -0.92 10.77 -2.58
CA ARG A 63 -1.87 11.59 -1.82
C ARG A 63 -1.87 11.20 -0.34
N TYR A 64 -1.92 9.90 -0.06
CA TYR A 64 -1.83 9.39 1.30
C TYR A 64 -0.53 9.82 2.00
N ASN A 65 0.63 9.60 1.37
CA ASN A 65 1.92 9.98 1.92
C ASN A 65 1.98 11.49 2.23
N ALA A 66 1.47 12.33 1.33
CA ALA A 66 1.37 13.77 1.57
C ALA A 66 0.47 14.10 2.78
N SER A 67 -0.66 13.39 2.94
CA SER A 67 -1.60 13.61 4.06
C SER A 67 -1.01 13.28 5.43
N VAL A 68 -0.14 12.26 5.52
CA VAL A 68 0.49 11.83 6.78
C VAL A 68 1.87 12.47 7.02
N GLY A 69 2.22 13.51 6.25
CA GLY A 69 3.50 14.21 6.37
C GLY A 69 4.71 13.34 6.01
N GLY A 70 4.53 12.36 5.11
CA GLY A 70 5.61 11.65 4.45
C GLY A 70 6.22 12.50 3.34
N VAL A 71 7.54 12.42 3.18
CA VAL A 71 8.21 12.94 1.97
C VAL A 71 7.99 11.91 0.87
N ASN A 72 7.42 12.32 -0.26
CA ASN A 72 7.36 11.51 -1.49
C ASN A 72 8.75 11.46 -2.11
N ASP A 73 9.66 10.73 -1.47
CA ASP A 73 10.99 10.41 -1.98
C ASP A 73 10.88 9.15 -2.85
N ASP A 74 11.30 9.25 -4.11
CA ASP A 74 11.36 8.17 -5.11
C ASP A 74 12.11 6.92 -4.62
N MET A 75 12.90 7.03 -3.54
CA MET A 75 13.64 5.93 -2.93
C MET A 75 12.96 5.28 -1.72
N GLN A 76 11.97 5.94 -1.09
CA GLN A 76 11.34 5.45 0.15
C GLN A 76 9.83 5.21 0.06
N GLY A 77 9.13 5.82 -0.92
CA GLY A 77 7.67 5.81 -0.97
C GLY A 77 7.03 5.03 -2.11
N TYR A 78 7.78 4.69 -3.17
CA TYR A 78 7.22 4.01 -4.34
C TYR A 78 8.26 3.16 -5.07
N HIS A 79 8.31 1.87 -4.77
CA HIS A 79 9.06 0.92 -5.59
C HIS A 79 8.19 0.44 -6.75
N GLU A 80 8.25 1.14 -7.89
CA GLU A 80 7.67 0.70 -9.16
C GLU A 80 8.06 -0.76 -9.50
N THR A 81 9.19 -1.23 -8.97
CA THR A 81 9.74 -2.58 -9.13
C THR A 81 8.97 -3.68 -8.39
N ILE A 82 8.27 -3.40 -7.29
CA ILE A 82 7.48 -4.44 -6.58
C ILE A 82 6.12 -4.66 -7.26
N THR A 83 5.53 -3.60 -7.82
CA THR A 83 4.27 -3.69 -8.57
C THR A 83 4.45 -4.43 -9.92
N ARG A 84 5.65 -4.42 -10.52
CA ARG A 84 5.92 -5.09 -11.80
C ARG A 84 6.40 -6.54 -11.69
N ALA A 85 6.95 -6.96 -10.56
CA ALA A 85 7.48 -8.33 -10.40
C ALA A 85 6.38 -9.42 -10.38
N SER A 86 5.12 -9.06 -10.13
CA SER A 86 3.97 -9.97 -10.07
C SER A 86 3.25 -10.14 -11.41
N SER A 87 3.68 -9.47 -12.48
CA SER A 87 3.02 -9.49 -13.79
C SER A 87 3.94 -9.81 -14.99
N SER A 88 5.16 -10.31 -14.77
CA SER A 88 5.91 -10.97 -15.84
C SER A 88 5.90 -12.48 -15.62
N ARG A 89 5.42 -13.18 -16.64
CA ARG A 89 5.57 -14.62 -16.86
C ARG A 89 7.01 -15.09 -16.61
#